data_AF-B8MPN6-F1
#
_entry.id   AF-B8MPN6-F1
#
_cell.length_a   1.000
_cell.length_b   1.000
_cell.length_c   1.000
_cell.angle_alpha   90.00
_cell.angle_beta   90.00
_cell.angle_gamma   90.00
#
_symmetry.space_group_name_H-M   'P 1'
#
loop_
_entity.id
_entity.type
_entity.pdbx_description
1 polymer ?
#
loop_
_entity_poly.entity_id
_entity_poly.type
_entity_poly.pdbx_seq_one_letter_code
_entity_poly.pdbx_strand_id
1 'polypeptide(L)'
;MNQYCCRPEELPLHLYRVHYPESQTTLTGEGLKATDTTTLYGNSTHELSLFKQAVEDHFTWGYRGRSPFISFFSDRNHAENWGCTEPWRGSNPHSEEWTLCTIDISLLDGVHVFKVSRLVDALGVRIPKRAEQHEGGSYICLHKVPAHAIREKRAGINVKYSQEYGDEHRDPCFGYDSDDSAVQNNINDDLIKMIEGDWD
;
A
#
# COMPACT_ATOMS: atom_id res chain seq x y z
N MET A 1 14.77 6.75 -13.60
CA MET A 1 13.87 5.83 -12.88
C MET A 1 14.49 4.47 -12.64
N ASN A 2 14.97 3.77 -13.69
CA ASN A 2 15.35 2.34 -13.63
C ASN A 2 16.39 1.98 -12.56
N GLN A 3 17.30 2.91 -12.23
CA GLN A 3 18.31 2.69 -11.20
C GLN A 3 17.73 2.51 -9.78
N TYR A 4 16.49 2.96 -9.56
CA TYR A 4 15.81 2.86 -8.26
C TYR A 4 14.91 1.63 -8.15
N CYS A 5 14.69 0.92 -9.26
CA CYS A 5 13.90 -0.31 -9.26
C CYS A 5 14.54 -1.35 -8.35
N CYS A 6 13.72 -2.07 -7.60
CA CYS A 6 14.15 -3.22 -6.83
C CYS A 6 14.65 -4.30 -7.79
N ARG A 7 15.76 -4.92 -7.41
CA ARG A 7 16.21 -6.15 -8.06
C ARG A 7 15.39 -7.32 -7.52
N PRO A 8 15.21 -8.42 -8.28
CA PRO A 8 14.46 -9.58 -7.83
C PRO A 8 14.93 -10.13 -6.48
N GLU A 9 16.24 -10.05 -6.19
CA GLU A 9 16.83 -10.57 -4.95
C GLU A 9 16.52 -9.69 -3.72
N GLU A 10 16.07 -8.45 -3.92
CA GLU A 10 15.74 -7.48 -2.87
C GLU A 10 14.25 -7.49 -2.52
N LEU A 11 13.45 -8.18 -3.32
CA LEU A 11 12.01 -8.24 -3.16
C LEU A 11 11.62 -9.39 -2.22
N PRO A 12 10.61 -9.18 -1.37
CA PRO A 12 10.02 -10.28 -0.62
C PRO A 12 9.35 -11.28 -1.58
N LEU A 13 9.13 -12.51 -1.13
CA LEU A 13 8.43 -13.52 -1.92
C LEU A 13 7.00 -13.07 -2.27
N HIS A 14 6.35 -12.37 -1.35
CA HIS A 14 5.00 -11.87 -1.51
C HIS A 14 4.90 -10.40 -1.11
N LEU A 15 4.02 -9.69 -1.81
CA LEU A 15 3.51 -8.38 -1.39
C LEU A 15 2.00 -8.47 -1.18
N TYR A 16 1.49 -7.61 -0.31
CA TYR A 16 0.08 -7.61 0.10
C TYR A 16 -0.54 -6.27 -0.24
N ARG A 17 -1.68 -6.30 -0.92
CA ARG A 17 -2.48 -5.10 -1.20
C ARG A 17 -3.86 -5.24 -0.59
N VAL A 18 -4.23 -4.27 0.21
CA VAL A 18 -5.63 -4.06 0.60
C VAL A 18 -6.30 -3.23 -0.49
N HIS A 19 -7.27 -3.83 -1.17
CA HIS A 19 -8.08 -3.14 -2.18
C HIS A 19 -9.46 -2.82 -1.62
N TYR A 20 -9.91 -1.61 -1.84
CA TYR A 20 -11.20 -1.08 -1.39
C TYR A 20 -11.81 -0.18 -2.48
N PRO A 21 -13.13 0.08 -2.45
CA PRO A 21 -13.86 0.70 -3.58
C PRO A 21 -13.30 2.05 -4.03
N GLU A 22 -12.82 2.86 -3.10
CA GLU A 22 -12.38 4.24 -3.37
C GLU A 22 -10.90 4.34 -3.74
N SER A 23 -10.20 3.20 -3.79
CA SER A 23 -8.78 3.20 -4.11
C SER A 23 -8.53 3.62 -5.56
N GLN A 24 -7.49 4.44 -5.81
CA GLN A 24 -7.03 4.80 -7.16
C GLN A 24 -6.50 3.62 -8.00
N THR A 25 -6.57 2.40 -7.51
CA THR A 25 -6.29 1.19 -8.28
C THR A 25 -7.58 0.42 -8.52
N THR A 26 -7.84 0.04 -9.76
CA THR A 26 -8.96 -0.83 -10.11
C THR A 26 -8.53 -2.30 -10.08
N LEU A 27 -9.28 -3.14 -9.36
CA LEU A 27 -9.15 -4.60 -9.44
C LEU A 27 -10.17 -5.15 -10.46
N THR A 28 -9.68 -5.87 -11.47
CA THR A 28 -10.51 -6.52 -12.49
C THR A 28 -10.08 -7.98 -12.70
N GLY A 29 -10.74 -8.69 -13.63
CA GLY A 29 -10.30 -10.02 -14.06
C GLY A 29 -8.90 -10.05 -14.67
N GLU A 30 -8.38 -8.92 -15.13
CA GLU A 30 -7.03 -8.79 -15.70
C GLU A 30 -5.95 -8.50 -14.64
N GLY A 31 -6.35 -8.26 -13.38
CA GLY A 31 -5.46 -7.95 -12.27
C GLY A 31 -5.72 -6.55 -11.70
N LEU A 32 -4.68 -5.92 -11.16
CA LEU A 32 -4.73 -4.56 -10.62
C LEU A 32 -4.20 -3.57 -11.66
N LYS A 33 -4.84 -2.41 -11.79
CA LYS A 33 -4.39 -1.32 -12.65
C LYS A 33 -4.44 0.00 -11.91
N ALA A 34 -3.34 0.75 -11.92
CA ALA A 34 -3.31 2.12 -11.44
C ALA A 34 -4.24 3.00 -12.29
N THR A 35 -4.67 4.13 -11.75
CA THR A 35 -5.52 5.07 -12.48
C THR A 35 -4.78 5.65 -13.69
N ASP A 36 -3.46 5.82 -13.66
CA ASP A 36 -2.64 6.10 -14.83
C ASP A 36 -1.77 4.89 -15.22
N THR A 37 -1.94 4.39 -16.45
CA THR A 37 -1.17 3.24 -16.97
C THR A 37 -0.23 3.63 -18.11
N THR A 38 -0.01 4.93 -18.33
CA THR A 38 0.66 5.47 -19.52
C THR A 38 1.89 6.28 -19.20
N THR A 39 1.91 6.99 -18.07
CA THR A 39 3.05 7.83 -17.71
C THR A 39 4.28 6.99 -17.40
N LEU A 40 5.37 7.27 -18.10
CA LEU A 40 6.68 6.66 -17.93
C LEU A 40 7.69 7.76 -17.62
N TYR A 41 8.67 7.44 -16.77
CA TYR A 41 9.71 8.38 -16.39
C TYR A 41 11.07 7.91 -16.90
N GLY A 42 11.77 8.78 -17.60
CA GLY A 42 13.12 8.53 -18.08
C GLY A 42 14.21 8.53 -16.98
N ASN A 43 15.47 8.55 -17.43
CA ASN A 43 16.66 8.66 -16.58
C ASN A 43 17.33 10.04 -16.66
N SER A 44 16.75 11.00 -17.39
CA SER A 44 17.28 12.38 -17.40
C SER A 44 16.99 13.07 -16.06
N THR A 45 17.73 14.12 -15.74
CA THR A 45 17.52 14.89 -14.50
C THR A 45 16.10 15.44 -14.40
N HIS A 46 15.54 15.93 -15.51
CA HIS A 46 14.18 16.45 -15.55
C HIS A 46 13.14 15.36 -15.26
N GLU A 47 13.27 14.22 -15.93
CA GLU A 47 12.39 13.06 -15.76
C GLU A 47 12.46 12.46 -14.35
N LEU A 48 13.64 12.47 -13.73
CA LEU A 48 13.81 12.06 -12.34
C LEU A 48 13.11 13.00 -11.36
N SER A 49 13.12 14.31 -11.62
CA SER A 49 12.36 15.27 -10.82
C SER A 49 10.85 15.06 -10.96
N LEU A 50 10.35 14.76 -12.16
CA LEU A 50 8.94 14.41 -12.38
C LEU A 50 8.56 13.11 -11.68
N PHE A 51 9.41 12.09 -11.78
CA PHE A 51 9.22 10.82 -11.06
C PHE A 51 9.15 11.05 -9.55
N LYS A 52 10.10 11.81 -8.99
CA LYS A 52 10.11 12.18 -7.58
C LYS A 52 8.78 12.84 -7.19
N GLN A 53 8.37 13.86 -7.93
CA GLN A 53 7.14 14.58 -7.64
C GLN A 53 5.92 13.66 -7.71
N ALA A 54 5.84 12.78 -8.70
CA ALA A 54 4.73 11.84 -8.80
C ALA A 54 4.68 10.85 -7.64
N VAL A 55 5.83 10.44 -7.11
CA VAL A 55 5.89 9.61 -5.90
C VAL A 55 5.42 10.43 -4.68
N GLU A 56 5.88 11.66 -4.51
CA GLU A 56 5.43 12.54 -3.42
C GLU A 56 3.92 12.80 -3.49
N ASP A 57 3.40 13.12 -4.68
CA ASP A 57 1.97 13.31 -4.96
C ASP A 57 1.17 12.05 -4.62
N HIS A 58 1.70 10.86 -4.96
CA HIS A 58 1.09 9.57 -4.62
C HIS A 58 0.96 9.36 -3.12
N PHE A 59 1.83 9.93 -2.28
CA PHE A 59 1.74 9.85 -0.81
C PHE A 59 1.11 11.10 -0.17
N THR A 60 0.66 12.06 -0.96
CA THR A 60 0.14 13.34 -0.44
C THR A 60 -1.37 13.24 -0.20
N TRP A 61 -1.76 13.43 1.06
CA TRP A 61 -3.18 13.49 1.45
C TRP A 61 -3.95 14.51 0.58
N GLY A 62 -5.04 14.07 -0.05
CA GLY A 62 -5.93 14.93 -0.83
C GLY A 62 -5.42 15.31 -2.22
N TYR A 63 -4.34 14.66 -2.70
CA TYR A 63 -3.93 14.78 -4.10
C TYR A 63 -4.97 14.13 -5.02
N ARG A 64 -5.55 14.94 -5.92
CA ARG A 64 -6.62 14.50 -6.85
C ARG A 64 -6.12 14.10 -8.24
N GLY A 65 -4.81 14.09 -8.45
CA GLY A 65 -4.24 13.67 -9.72
C GLY A 65 -4.28 12.15 -9.89
N ARG A 66 -4.15 11.68 -11.13
CA ARG A 66 -4.14 10.24 -11.45
C ARG A 66 -2.78 9.66 -11.09
N SER A 67 -2.71 8.83 -10.06
CA SER A 67 -1.46 8.15 -9.74
C SER A 67 -1.14 7.02 -10.74
N PRO A 68 0.13 6.91 -11.20
CA PRO A 68 0.59 5.77 -11.97
C PRO A 68 1.05 4.58 -11.12
N PHE A 69 0.90 4.67 -9.79
CA PHE A 69 1.44 3.71 -8.85
C PHE A 69 0.36 2.87 -8.17
N ILE A 70 0.74 1.64 -7.81
CA ILE A 70 -0.06 0.73 -6.97
C ILE A 70 0.77 0.47 -5.71
N SER A 71 0.19 0.69 -4.53
CA SER A 71 0.87 0.49 -3.25
C SER A 71 0.67 -0.90 -2.67
N PHE A 72 1.70 -1.37 -1.95
CA PHE A 72 1.75 -2.66 -1.26
C PHE A 72 2.45 -2.58 0.10
N PHE A 73 2.09 -3.52 0.96
CA PHE A 73 2.80 -3.89 2.18
C PHE A 73 3.66 -5.13 1.93
N SER A 74 4.82 -5.23 2.57
CA SER A 74 5.62 -6.46 2.59
C SER A 74 5.20 -7.45 3.69
N ASP A 75 4.47 -6.98 4.70
CA ASP A 75 4.04 -7.80 5.83
C ASP A 75 2.53 -8.06 5.76
N ARG A 76 2.15 -9.34 5.87
CA ARG A 76 0.75 -9.77 5.78
C ARG A 76 -0.06 -9.27 6.97
N ASN A 77 0.47 -9.43 8.18
CA ASN A 77 -0.24 -9.08 9.40
C ASN A 77 -0.52 -7.58 9.45
N HIS A 78 0.43 -6.77 9.00
CA HIS A 78 0.27 -5.34 8.84
C HIS A 78 -0.85 -5.03 7.86
N ALA A 79 -0.83 -5.62 6.66
CA ALA A 79 -1.88 -5.41 5.66
C ALA A 79 -3.26 -5.83 6.19
N GLU A 80 -3.36 -6.94 6.89
CA GLU A 80 -4.60 -7.42 7.50
C GLU A 80 -5.11 -6.49 8.60
N ASN A 81 -4.25 -6.10 9.55
CA ASN A 81 -4.60 -5.15 10.60
C ASN A 81 -5.06 -3.81 10.02
N TRP A 82 -4.31 -3.26 9.06
CA TRP A 82 -4.68 -2.03 8.35
C TRP A 82 -6.01 -2.17 7.61
N GLY A 83 -6.24 -3.33 6.99
CA GLY A 83 -7.51 -3.61 6.32
C GLY A 83 -8.69 -3.69 7.30
N CYS A 84 -8.46 -4.24 8.48
CA CYS A 84 -9.47 -4.37 9.54
C CYS A 84 -9.79 -3.05 10.24
N THR A 85 -8.85 -2.09 10.31
CA THR A 85 -9.15 -0.74 10.82
C THR A 85 -10.03 0.05 9.85
N GLU A 86 -10.14 -0.40 8.59
CA GLU A 86 -10.93 0.20 7.52
C GLU A 86 -10.79 1.73 7.47
N PRO A 87 -9.55 2.27 7.46
CA PRO A 87 -9.29 3.70 7.64
C PRO A 87 -9.87 4.56 6.51
N TRP A 88 -10.24 3.92 5.40
CA TRP A 88 -10.98 4.51 4.30
C TRP A 88 -12.46 4.74 4.66
N ARG A 89 -13.16 3.88 5.40
CA ARG A 89 -14.64 3.90 5.55
C ARG A 89 -15.31 5.21 6.01
N GLY A 90 -14.57 6.22 6.48
CA GLY A 90 -15.14 7.49 6.95
C GLY A 90 -16.25 7.27 7.98
N SER A 91 -17.33 8.05 7.89
CA SER A 91 -18.49 7.93 8.79
C SER A 91 -19.61 7.00 8.26
N ASN A 92 -19.40 6.31 7.14
CA ASN A 92 -20.47 5.57 6.46
C ASN A 92 -20.41 4.05 6.75
N PRO A 93 -21.31 3.51 7.60
CA PRO A 93 -21.27 2.11 8.03
C PRO A 93 -21.63 1.11 6.93
N HIS A 94 -22.11 1.57 5.77
CA HIS A 94 -22.57 0.73 4.67
C HIS A 94 -21.56 0.52 3.54
N SER A 95 -20.34 1.05 3.67
CA SER A 95 -19.28 0.91 2.67
C SER A 95 -18.89 -0.56 2.45
N GLU A 96 -18.53 -0.88 1.21
CA GLU A 96 -18.48 -2.23 0.65
C GLU A 96 -17.26 -3.04 1.12
N GLU A 97 -17.29 -4.33 0.78
CA GLU A 97 -16.25 -5.32 1.09
C GLU A 97 -14.89 -4.91 0.53
N TRP A 98 -13.87 -4.85 1.39
CA TRP A 98 -12.48 -4.78 0.94
C TRP A 98 -11.93 -6.17 0.65
N THR A 99 -10.83 -6.26 -0.10
CA THR A 99 -10.16 -7.52 -0.43
C THR A 99 -8.67 -7.43 -0.16
N LEU A 100 -8.12 -8.42 0.56
CA LEU A 100 -6.68 -8.63 0.64
C LEU A 100 -6.21 -9.44 -0.57
N CYS A 101 -5.34 -8.84 -1.37
CA CYS A 101 -4.67 -9.49 -2.49
C CYS A 101 -3.25 -9.88 -2.08
N THR A 102 -2.92 -11.17 -2.22
CA THR A 102 -1.54 -11.68 -2.08
C THR A 102 -0.91 -11.75 -3.46
N ILE A 103 0.18 -11.01 -3.66
CA ILE A 103 0.90 -10.88 -4.93
C ILE A 103 2.19 -11.70 -4.85
N ASP A 104 2.38 -12.60 -5.80
CA ASP A 104 3.63 -13.33 -5.99
C ASP A 104 4.57 -12.54 -6.89
N ILE A 105 5.71 -12.14 -6.33
CA ILE A 105 6.65 -11.24 -6.99
C ILE A 105 7.42 -11.91 -8.12
N SER A 106 7.62 -13.23 -8.04
CA SER A 106 8.26 -13.99 -9.13
C SER A 106 7.47 -13.93 -10.44
N LEU A 107 6.20 -13.55 -10.37
CA LEU A 107 5.28 -13.44 -11.50
C LEU A 107 5.06 -11.98 -11.96
N LEU A 108 5.71 -11.00 -11.35
CA LEU A 108 5.66 -9.58 -11.76
C LEU A 108 6.66 -9.26 -12.88
N ASP A 109 6.63 -10.04 -13.97
CA ASP A 109 7.54 -9.83 -15.09
C ASP A 109 7.28 -8.49 -15.81
N GLY A 110 8.36 -7.76 -16.11
CA GLY A 110 8.32 -6.45 -16.77
C GLY A 110 7.68 -5.31 -15.96
N VAL A 111 7.41 -5.50 -14.66
CA VAL A 111 6.85 -4.47 -13.79
C VAL A 111 7.94 -3.80 -12.98
N HIS A 112 7.97 -2.46 -12.99
CA HIS A 112 8.87 -1.69 -12.16
C HIS A 112 8.33 -1.61 -10.74
N VAL A 113 9.03 -2.24 -9.80
CA VAL A 113 8.73 -2.21 -8.36
C VAL A 113 9.78 -1.38 -7.63
N PHE A 114 9.35 -0.54 -6.71
CA PHE A 114 10.21 0.34 -5.91
C PHE A 114 9.93 0.14 -4.43
N LYS A 115 10.99 0.09 -3.63
CA LYS A 115 10.88 0.17 -2.18
C LYS A 115 10.81 1.64 -1.77
N VAL A 116 9.82 2.01 -0.97
CA VAL A 116 9.58 3.42 -0.62
C VAL A 116 10.77 4.01 0.13
N SER A 117 11.32 3.29 1.12
CA SER A 117 12.50 3.76 1.86
C SER A 117 13.69 4.09 0.95
N ARG A 118 13.91 3.31 -0.13
CA ARG A 118 14.97 3.59 -1.10
C ARG A 118 14.72 4.90 -1.84
N LEU A 119 13.47 5.20 -2.18
CA LEU A 119 13.12 6.44 -2.86
C LEU A 119 13.30 7.65 -1.93
N VAL A 120 12.98 7.50 -0.65
CA VAL A 120 13.24 8.53 0.37
C VAL A 120 14.75 8.75 0.52
N ASP A 121 15.53 7.69 0.74
CA ASP A 121 16.97 7.79 0.96
C ASP A 121 17.73 8.32 -0.27
N ALA A 122 17.43 7.81 -1.46
CA ALA A 122 18.26 8.02 -2.65
C ALA A 122 17.76 9.16 -3.56
N LEU A 123 16.46 9.47 -3.53
CA LEU A 123 15.85 10.53 -4.35
C LEU A 123 15.37 11.71 -3.49
N GLY A 124 15.43 11.58 -2.16
CA GLY A 124 14.97 12.59 -1.21
C GLY A 124 13.47 12.82 -1.32
N VAL A 125 12.70 11.78 -1.70
CA VAL A 125 11.23 11.81 -1.72
C VAL A 125 10.75 12.20 -0.33
N ARG A 126 9.90 13.21 -0.26
CA ARG A 126 9.26 13.62 0.98
C ARG A 126 7.96 12.86 1.14
N ILE A 127 7.94 11.96 2.11
CA ILE A 127 6.67 11.42 2.59
C ILE A 127 6.28 12.13 3.89
N PRO A 128 4.99 12.12 4.25
CA PRO A 128 4.56 12.80 5.47
C PRO A 128 5.17 12.14 6.72
N LYS A 129 5.62 12.94 7.69
CA LYS A 129 6.34 12.49 8.90
C LYS A 129 5.68 11.34 9.65
N ARG A 130 4.34 11.29 9.65
CA ARG A 130 3.58 10.22 10.30
C ARG A 130 3.82 8.84 9.68
N ALA A 131 4.33 8.81 8.47
CA ALA A 131 4.48 7.63 7.66
C ALA A 131 5.95 7.14 7.53
N GLU A 132 6.91 7.91 8.06
CA GLU A 132 8.35 7.59 8.07
C GLU A 132 8.65 6.23 8.71
N GLN A 133 7.85 5.84 9.72
CA GLN A 133 8.03 4.59 10.46
C GLN A 133 7.74 3.33 9.62
N HIS A 134 7.05 3.48 8.48
CA HIS A 134 6.53 2.36 7.68
C HIS A 134 7.21 2.22 6.32
N GLU A 135 8.07 3.17 5.95
CA GLU A 135 8.82 3.16 4.69
C GLU A 135 9.57 1.85 4.42
N GLY A 136 10.07 1.22 5.49
CA GLY A 136 10.85 -0.01 5.42
C GLY A 136 10.07 -1.22 4.91
N GLY A 137 8.74 -1.20 5.03
CA GLY A 137 7.83 -2.28 4.61
C GLY A 137 6.89 -1.91 3.46
N SER A 138 7.03 -0.72 2.88
CA SER A 138 6.16 -0.24 1.82
C SER A 138 6.82 -0.31 0.45
N TYR A 139 6.04 -0.75 -0.53
CA TYR A 139 6.46 -0.90 -1.91
C TYR A 139 5.42 -0.26 -2.83
N ILE A 140 5.87 0.27 -3.97
CA ILE A 140 4.99 0.75 -5.04
C ILE A 140 5.40 0.09 -6.35
N CYS A 141 4.45 -0.22 -7.23
CA CYS A 141 4.73 -0.64 -8.59
C CYS A 141 4.08 0.26 -9.62
N LEU A 142 4.66 0.32 -10.82
CA LEU A 142 4.14 1.11 -11.92
C LEU A 142 3.03 0.37 -12.68
N HIS A 143 1.92 1.06 -12.95
CA HIS A 143 0.83 0.73 -13.86
C HIS A 143 -0.05 -0.47 -13.55
N LYS A 144 0.52 -1.67 -13.37
CA LYS A 144 -0.28 -2.90 -13.32
C LYS A 144 0.36 -4.04 -12.55
N VAL A 145 -0.49 -4.87 -11.97
CA VAL A 145 -0.19 -6.24 -11.53
C VAL A 145 -1.06 -7.19 -12.34
N PRO A 146 -0.48 -8.12 -13.11
CA PRO A 146 -1.27 -9.05 -13.90
C PRO A 146 -2.03 -10.05 -13.01
N ALA A 147 -3.20 -10.51 -13.45
CA ALA A 147 -4.05 -11.42 -12.69
C ALA A 147 -3.33 -12.69 -12.21
N HIS A 148 -2.45 -13.26 -13.03
CA HIS A 148 -1.74 -14.49 -12.67
C HIS A 148 -0.73 -14.30 -11.53
N ALA A 149 -0.26 -13.07 -11.29
CA ALA A 149 0.58 -12.74 -10.15
C ALA A 149 -0.24 -12.59 -8.85
N ILE A 150 -1.57 -12.46 -8.93
CA ILE A 150 -2.45 -12.44 -7.76
C ILE A 150 -2.76 -13.89 -7.37
N ARG A 151 -2.04 -14.41 -6.38
CA ARG A 151 -2.19 -15.81 -5.93
C ARG A 151 -3.45 -16.05 -5.12
N GLU A 152 -3.81 -15.09 -4.28
CA GLU A 152 -4.91 -15.21 -3.35
C GLU A 152 -5.67 -13.89 -3.27
N LYS A 153 -7.00 -14.00 -3.14
CA LYS A 153 -7.90 -12.90 -2.82
C LYS A 153 -8.73 -13.33 -1.63
N ARG A 154 -8.61 -12.64 -0.49
CA ARG A 154 -9.44 -12.87 0.69
C ARG A 154 -10.36 -11.68 0.89
N ALA A 155 -11.66 -11.92 0.92
CA ALA A 155 -12.63 -10.90 1.33
C ALA A 155 -12.34 -10.45 2.76
N GLY A 156 -12.47 -9.15 3.03
CA GLY A 156 -12.17 -8.54 4.32
C GLY A 156 -12.93 -9.17 5.49
N ILE A 157 -14.17 -9.61 5.23
CA ILE A 157 -14.98 -10.34 6.21
C ILE A 157 -14.29 -11.64 6.67
N ASN A 158 -13.68 -12.39 5.76
CA ASN A 158 -12.96 -13.64 6.08
C ASN A 158 -11.66 -13.35 6.84
N VAL A 159 -11.02 -12.21 6.58
CA VAL A 159 -9.84 -11.77 7.33
C VAL A 159 -10.25 -11.44 8.77
N LYS A 160 -11.30 -10.65 8.97
CA LYS A 160 -11.85 -10.30 10.30
C LYS A 160 -12.23 -11.54 11.10
N TYR A 161 -13.01 -12.45 10.51
CA TYR A 161 -13.39 -13.71 11.17
C TYR A 161 -12.18 -14.55 11.58
N SER A 162 -11.11 -14.59 10.77
CA SER A 162 -9.91 -15.36 11.12
C SER A 162 -9.17 -14.74 12.31
N GLN A 163 -9.15 -13.40 12.42
CA GLN A 163 -8.55 -12.70 13.56
C GLN A 163 -9.33 -12.91 14.86
N GLU A 164 -10.67 -12.95 14.79
CA GLU A 164 -11.52 -13.10 15.98
C GLU A 164 -11.50 -14.53 16.56
N TYR A 165 -11.27 -15.56 15.74
CA TYR A 165 -11.46 -16.96 16.14
C TYR A 165 -10.23 -17.87 15.96
N GLY A 166 -9.09 -17.37 15.48
CA GLY A 166 -7.95 -18.22 15.17
C GLY A 166 -6.58 -17.56 15.22
N ASP A 167 -6.04 -17.37 16.42
CA ASP A 167 -4.60 -17.53 16.69
C ASP A 167 -4.33 -17.56 18.22
N GLU A 168 -4.04 -18.74 18.80
CA GLU A 168 -3.64 -18.88 20.22
C GLU A 168 -2.20 -18.38 20.50
N HIS A 169 -1.52 -17.81 19.50
CA HIS A 169 -0.13 -17.34 19.60
C HIS A 169 0.09 -15.87 19.23
N ARG A 170 -0.91 -15.00 19.45
CA ARG A 170 -0.62 -13.56 19.55
C ARG A 170 -0.30 -13.20 21.00
N ASP A 171 0.94 -12.74 21.21
CA ASP A 171 1.42 -12.15 22.46
C ASP A 171 0.40 -11.11 22.96
N PRO A 172 -0.21 -11.29 24.14
CA PRO A 172 -1.19 -10.37 24.70
C PRO A 172 -0.62 -9.00 25.11
N CYS A 173 0.67 -8.71 24.86
CA CYS A 173 1.32 -7.46 25.26
C CYS A 173 0.97 -6.24 24.38
N PHE A 174 -0.29 -6.09 23.99
CA PHE A 174 -0.93 -4.78 23.93
C PHE A 174 -2.22 -4.81 24.76
N GLY A 175 -2.04 -5.26 26.00
CA GLY A 175 -3.00 -5.06 27.08
C GLY A 175 -3.23 -3.57 27.27
N TYR A 176 -4.47 -3.17 27.05
CA TYR A 176 -5.04 -1.91 27.46
C TYR A 176 -4.79 -1.72 28.96
N ASP A 177 -3.74 -0.97 29.33
CA ASP A 177 -3.72 -0.32 30.63
C ASP A 177 -4.62 0.92 30.54
N SER A 178 -5.68 0.83 31.33
CA SER A 178 -6.70 1.83 31.55
C SER A 178 -6.08 3.08 32.20
N ASP A 179 -5.45 3.95 31.41
CA ASP A 179 -5.22 5.34 31.78
C ASP A 179 -5.10 6.26 30.54
N ASP A 180 -5.61 7.48 30.67
CA ASP A 180 -5.90 8.49 29.63
C ASP A 180 -4.73 8.87 28.68
N SER A 181 -4.39 8.01 27.72
CA SER A 181 -3.47 8.36 26.62
C SER A 181 -3.83 7.73 25.25
N ALA A 182 -5.12 7.51 25.00
CA ALA A 182 -5.64 6.81 23.81
C ALA A 182 -5.53 7.58 22.46
N VAL A 183 -4.56 8.47 22.29
CA VAL A 183 -4.43 9.29 21.05
C VAL A 183 -3.17 8.97 20.23
N GLN A 184 -2.30 8.03 20.65
CA GLN A 184 -0.94 7.99 20.08
C GLN A 184 -0.43 6.72 19.40
N ASN A 185 -1.26 5.70 19.16
CA ASN A 185 -0.82 4.47 18.47
C ASN A 185 -1.55 4.16 17.15
N ASN A 186 -2.23 5.14 16.54
CA ASN A 186 -2.90 5.00 15.22
C ASN A 186 -2.06 5.53 14.04
N ILE A 187 -0.73 5.43 14.14
CA ILE A 187 0.21 6.16 13.26
C ILE A 187 0.64 5.30 12.04
N ASN A 188 0.42 3.98 12.10
CA ASN A 188 0.69 3.05 11.00
C ASN A 188 -0.33 3.14 9.85
N ASP A 189 -1.50 3.70 10.14
CA ASP A 189 -2.65 3.74 9.23
C ASP A 189 -2.55 4.83 8.16
N ASP A 190 -1.69 5.82 8.36
CA ASP A 190 -1.72 7.05 7.58
C ASP A 190 -1.09 6.91 6.18
N LEU A 191 -0.07 6.05 5.95
CA LEU A 191 0.60 6.02 4.63
C LEU A 191 -0.38 5.60 3.52
N ILE A 192 -1.06 4.46 3.62
CA ILE A 192 -1.99 4.03 2.55
C ILE A 192 -3.30 4.82 2.57
N LYS A 193 -3.73 5.31 3.74
CA LYS A 193 -4.87 6.23 3.85
C LYS A 193 -4.60 7.55 3.09
N MET A 194 -3.35 8.00 3.09
CA MET A 194 -2.90 9.18 2.33
C MET A 194 -2.77 8.93 0.83
N ILE A 195 -2.60 7.68 0.39
CA ILE A 195 -2.33 7.36 -1.02
C ILE A 195 -3.61 7.26 -1.84
N GLU A 196 -4.69 6.71 -1.27
CA GLU A 196 -5.83 6.26 -2.10
C GLU A 196 -7.21 6.54 -1.47
N GLY A 197 -7.31 7.41 -0.46
CA GLY A 197 -8.58 7.80 0.16
C GLY A 197 -9.03 9.22 -0.18
N ASP A 198 -10.34 9.40 -0.43
CA ASP A 198 -11.01 10.68 -0.68
C ASP A 198 -12.17 10.75 0.31
N TRP A 199 -12.26 11.74 1.20
CA TRP A 199 -13.39 11.77 2.14
C TRP A 199 -13.87 13.19 2.34
N ASP A 200 -14.99 13.51 1.69
CA ASP A 200 -15.84 14.68 1.95
C ASP A 200 -16.23 14.79 3.44
#